data_AF-A0A085YYN7-F1
#
_entry.id   AF-A0A085YYN7-F1
#
_cell.length_a   1.000
_cell.length_b   1.000
_cell.length_c   1.000
_cell.angle_alpha   90.00
_cell.angle_beta   90.00
_cell.angle_gamma   90.00
#
_symmetry.space_group_name_H-M   'P 1'
#
loop_
_entity.id
_entity.type
_entity.pdbx_description
1 polymer ?
#
loop_
_entity_poly.entity_id
_entity_poly.type
_entity_poly.pdbx_seq_one_letter_code
_entity_poly.pdbx_strand_id
1 'polypeptide(L)'
;NTTATYTSGNLTQTTQFRAVVKDGSCDEATSEVTTVTVDPLSVGGAVSGGSRICSGSPSAELTLTGHTGTIIKWQSAVSPFTIWNDISNTTATYTSGNLTQTTQFRAVVKDGSCDEATSEVTTVTVDPLSVGGAVSGGSRICSGSPSAELTLTGHTGTIIKWQSAVSPFTIWNNISNTTATYTSGNLTQTTQFRAVVKDGSCDEATSEVTTVTVDPLSVGGAVSGGSRICSG
;
A
#
# COMPACT_ATOMS: atom_id res chain seq x y z
N ASN A 1 8.63 37.70 50.99
CA ASN A 1 7.32 37.24 51.48
C ASN A 1 7.44 37.05 52.98
N THR A 2 6.59 37.69 53.80
CA THR A 2 6.61 37.59 55.28
C THR A 2 5.49 36.70 55.83
N THR A 3 4.68 36.08 54.95
CA THR A 3 3.66 35.10 55.36
C THR A 3 4.26 33.70 55.47
N ALA A 4 3.62 32.83 56.25
CA ALA A 4 4.05 31.44 56.44
C ALA A 4 3.95 30.58 55.16
N THR A 5 3.24 31.06 54.13
CA THR A 5 3.07 30.39 52.84
C THR A 5 3.65 31.23 51.71
N TYR A 6 4.35 30.58 50.78
CA TYR A 6 4.80 31.17 49.52
C TYR A 6 4.28 30.35 48.35
N THR A 7 3.60 31.01 47.42
CA THR A 7 3.16 30.42 46.15
C THR A 7 4.06 30.97 45.06
N SER A 8 4.80 30.10 44.38
CA SER A 8 5.58 30.51 43.21
C SER A 8 4.64 30.94 42.08
N GLY A 9 5.07 31.90 41.27
CA GLY A 9 4.47 32.14 39.95
C GLY A 9 4.77 30.99 38.98
N ASN A 10 4.50 31.20 37.69
CA ASN A 10 4.81 30.21 36.66
C ASN A 10 6.34 30.02 36.55
N LEU A 11 6.81 28.80 36.73
CA LEU A 11 8.22 28.45 36.61
C LEU A 11 8.47 27.80 35.25
N THR A 12 9.53 28.22 34.56
CA THR A 12 9.96 27.63 33.28
C THR A 12 11.16 26.69 33.44
N GLN A 13 11.70 26.58 34.65
CA GLN A 13 12.85 25.75 34.99
C GLN A 13 12.71 25.22 36.43
N THR A 14 13.32 24.07 36.70
CA THR A 14 13.43 23.51 38.05
C THR A 14 14.05 24.54 38.98
N THR A 15 13.33 24.91 40.03
CA THR A 15 13.70 26.00 40.94
C THR A 15 13.70 25.50 42.38
N GLN A 16 14.73 25.87 43.13
CA GLN A 16 14.85 25.56 44.54
C GLN A 16 14.42 26.75 45.39
N PHE A 17 13.62 26.47 46.42
CA PHE A 17 13.16 27.45 47.40
C PHE A 17 13.63 27.06 48.79
N ARG A 18 13.96 28.08 49.59
CA ARG A 18 14.18 27.95 51.03
C ARG A 18 13.66 29.19 51.73
N ALA A 19 13.13 29.02 52.93
CA ALA A 19 12.76 30.14 53.77
C ALA A 19 13.98 30.62 54.57
N VAL A 20 14.10 31.93 54.70
CA VAL A 20 15.03 32.58 55.63
C VAL A 20 14.18 33.33 56.65
N VAL A 21 14.37 33.05 57.94
CA VAL A 21 13.59 33.62 59.03
C VAL A 21 14.55 34.36 59.97
N LYS A 22 14.16 35.56 60.39
CA LYS A 22 14.90 36.39 61.34
C LYS A 22 13.92 36.95 62.35
N ASP A 23 14.25 36.80 63.64
CA ASP A 23 13.47 37.39 64.72
C ASP A 23 14.31 38.48 65.42
N GLY A 24 13.88 39.73 65.30
CA GLY A 24 14.56 40.89 65.87
C GLY A 24 16.05 41.00 65.50
N SER A 25 16.91 41.07 66.51
CA SER A 25 18.38 41.17 66.38
C SER A 25 19.09 39.82 66.33
N CYS A 26 18.36 38.70 66.34
CA CYS A 26 18.95 37.36 66.24
C CYS A 26 19.51 37.10 64.83
N ASP A 27 20.42 36.12 64.75
CA ASP A 27 20.95 35.64 63.48
C ASP A 27 19.87 34.97 62.62
N GLU A 28 20.07 35.00 61.31
CA GLU A 28 19.13 34.40 60.35
C GLU A 28 19.17 32.88 60.43
N ALA A 29 18.00 32.27 60.65
CA ALA A 29 17.81 30.84 60.51
C ALA A 29 17.24 30.53 59.13
N THR A 30 17.54 29.33 58.61
CA THR A 30 17.15 28.98 57.26
C THR A 30 16.57 27.57 57.21
N SER A 31 15.53 27.38 56.39
CA SER A 31 14.87 26.08 56.25
C SER A 31 15.69 25.10 55.39
N GLU A 32 15.26 23.84 55.41
CA GLU A 32 15.60 22.88 54.36
C GLU A 32 15.17 23.41 52.98
N VAL A 33 15.88 22.96 51.95
CA VAL A 33 15.61 23.33 50.56
C VAL A 33 14.48 22.45 50.02
N THR A 34 13.45 23.08 49.46
CA THR A 34 12.41 22.41 48.67
C THR A 34 12.69 22.62 47.19
N THR A 35 12.68 21.55 46.40
CA THR A 35 12.87 21.62 44.95
C THR A 35 11.52 21.50 44.25
N VAL A 36 11.21 22.44 43.36
CA VAL A 36 10.08 22.33 42.43
C VAL A 36 10.65 21.95 41.07
N THR A 37 10.34 20.74 40.61
CA THR A 37 10.75 20.24 39.29
C THR A 37 9.77 20.72 38.22
N VAL A 38 10.30 21.19 37.09
CA VAL A 38 9.50 21.54 35.91
C VAL A 38 9.88 20.58 34.80
N ASP A 39 8.94 19.72 34.41
CA ASP A 39 9.12 18.78 33.31
C ASP A 39 8.98 19.52 31.95
N PRO A 40 9.75 19.14 30.92
CA PRO A 40 9.50 19.62 29.57
C PRO A 40 8.11 19.20 29.07
N LEU A 41 7.53 19.98 28.17
CA LEU A 41 6.28 19.59 27.50
C LEU A 41 6.54 18.35 26.63
N SER A 42 5.60 17.40 26.67
CA SER A 42 5.57 16.28 25.74
C SER A 42 5.48 16.78 24.29
N VAL A 43 6.36 16.29 23.41
CA VAL A 43 6.31 16.58 21.98
C VAL A 43 6.12 15.27 21.24
N GLY A 44 5.03 15.16 20.49
CA GLY A 44 4.66 13.93 19.79
C GLY A 44 5.58 13.57 18.63
N GLY A 45 6.23 14.55 17.99
CA GLY A 45 7.07 14.33 16.81
C GLY A 45 6.28 13.95 15.56
N ALA A 46 6.93 13.28 14.60
CA ALA A 46 6.33 12.85 13.35
C ALA A 46 6.71 11.41 12.99
N VAL A 47 5.75 10.63 12.51
CA VAL A 47 5.97 9.28 11.99
C VAL A 47 6.20 9.34 10.48
N SER A 48 7.24 8.67 10.02
CA SER A 48 7.59 8.47 8.62
C SER A 48 7.52 6.99 8.22
N GLY A 49 7.69 6.67 6.93
CA GLY A 49 7.71 5.29 6.43
C GLY A 49 6.37 4.78 5.88
N GLY A 50 5.30 5.58 5.93
CA GLY A 50 4.03 5.26 5.27
C GLY A 50 4.21 5.12 3.76
N SER A 51 3.92 3.94 3.24
CA SER A 51 4.06 3.59 1.82
C SER A 51 2.80 2.93 1.27
N ARG A 52 2.77 2.69 -0.05
CA ARG A 52 1.73 1.88 -0.69
C ARG A 52 2.16 0.42 -0.64
N ILE A 53 1.26 -0.46 -0.22
CA ILE A 53 1.50 -1.90 -0.10
C ILE A 53 0.35 -2.68 -0.75
N CYS A 54 0.62 -3.92 -1.13
CA CYS A 54 -0.40 -4.81 -1.63
C CYS A 54 -1.28 -5.33 -0.48
N SER A 55 -2.58 -5.52 -0.72
CA SER A 55 -3.49 -6.10 0.26
C SER A 55 -2.98 -7.45 0.77
N GLY A 56 -2.86 -7.57 2.08
CA GLY A 56 -2.31 -8.73 2.76
C GLY A 56 -0.80 -8.65 3.01
N SER A 57 -0.11 -7.55 2.66
CA SER A 57 1.27 -7.31 3.06
C SER A 57 1.36 -6.51 4.39
N PRO A 58 2.46 -6.60 5.14
CA PRO A 58 2.75 -5.68 6.25
C PRO A 58 3.20 -4.31 5.73
N SER A 59 3.23 -3.30 6.61
CA SER A 59 3.87 -2.01 6.30
C SER A 59 5.38 -2.16 6.13
N ALA A 60 6.02 -1.14 5.52
CA ALA A 60 7.44 -0.91 5.76
C ALA A 60 7.69 -0.51 7.23
N GLU A 61 8.96 -0.45 7.64
CA GLU A 61 9.31 0.08 8.95
C GLU A 61 8.87 1.55 9.05
N LEU A 62 8.03 1.83 10.03
CA LEU A 62 7.59 3.17 10.40
C LEU A 62 8.53 3.70 11.47
N THR A 63 8.94 4.97 11.35
CA THR A 63 9.93 5.56 12.26
C THR A 63 9.43 6.89 12.80
N LEU A 64 9.40 6.98 14.14
CA LEU A 64 9.08 8.20 14.89
C LEU A 64 10.35 9.04 15.09
N THR A 65 10.26 10.33 14.75
CA THR A 65 11.37 11.29 14.93
C THR A 65 10.88 12.60 15.55
N GLY A 66 11.81 13.36 16.16
CA GLY A 66 11.51 14.69 16.69
C GLY A 66 10.58 14.72 17.92
N HIS A 67 10.51 13.63 18.68
CA HIS A 67 9.69 13.56 19.90
C HIS A 67 10.47 13.97 21.15
N THR A 68 9.76 14.40 22.19
CA THR A 68 10.29 14.68 23.54
C THR A 68 9.43 13.95 24.56
N GLY A 69 10.08 13.16 25.41
CA GLY A 69 9.44 12.23 26.34
C GLY A 69 9.60 10.77 25.93
N THR A 70 8.93 9.88 26.67
CA THR A 70 8.94 8.43 26.44
C THR A 70 7.77 8.01 25.56
N ILE A 71 8.02 7.07 24.63
CA ILE A 71 6.96 6.48 23.80
C ILE A 71 6.18 5.49 24.66
N ILE A 72 4.90 5.77 24.86
CA ILE A 72 4.03 4.98 25.74
C ILE A 72 3.31 3.88 24.95
N LYS A 73 2.92 4.20 23.72
CA LYS A 73 2.22 3.31 22.80
C LYS A 73 2.25 3.84 21.38
N TRP A 74 1.93 2.97 20.44
CA TRP A 74 1.51 3.37 19.09
C TRP A 74 -0.01 3.27 18.99
N GLN A 75 -0.59 3.90 17.99
CA GLN A 75 -2.01 3.76 17.66
C GLN A 75 -2.17 3.58 16.16
N SER A 76 -3.22 2.85 15.78
CA SER A 76 -3.63 2.74 14.38
C SER A 76 -5.10 3.08 14.20
N ALA A 77 -5.43 3.62 13.03
CA ALA A 77 -6.81 3.87 12.62
C ALA A 77 -6.99 3.38 11.18
N VAL A 78 -7.99 2.52 10.96
CA VAL A 78 -8.37 2.08 9.61
C VAL A 78 -9.30 3.12 9.00
N SER A 79 -9.27 3.31 7.68
CA SER A 79 -10.19 4.20 6.95
C SER A 79 -11.65 3.96 7.39
N PRO A 80 -12.44 5.00 7.74
CA PRO A 80 -12.24 6.43 7.48
C PRO A 80 -11.47 7.21 8.57
N PHE A 81 -10.63 6.54 9.37
CA PHE A 81 -9.70 7.13 10.35
C PHE A 81 -10.36 7.82 11.56
N THR A 82 -11.51 7.33 11.99
CA THR A 82 -12.27 7.93 13.10
C THR A 82 -11.99 7.30 14.46
N ILE A 83 -11.58 6.03 14.49
CA ILE A 83 -11.33 5.25 15.71
C ILE A 83 -9.86 4.85 15.74
N TRP A 84 -9.18 5.22 16.83
CA TRP A 84 -7.79 4.85 17.09
C TRP A 84 -7.74 3.68 18.05
N ASN A 85 -7.03 2.62 17.66
CA ASN A 85 -6.79 1.44 18.48
C ASN A 85 -5.36 1.48 19.00
N ASP A 86 -5.18 1.13 20.27
CA ASP A 86 -3.88 1.09 20.91
C ASP A 86 -3.06 -0.12 20.45
N ILE A 87 -1.78 0.12 20.20
CA ILE A 87 -0.77 -0.87 19.88
C ILE A 87 0.29 -0.79 20.98
N SER A 88 0.47 -1.90 21.70
CA SER A 88 1.46 -2.03 22.77
C SER A 88 2.88 -2.12 22.21
N ASN A 89 3.38 -1.00 21.68
CA ASN A 89 4.75 -0.82 21.25
C ASN A 89 5.31 0.46 21.87
N THR A 90 6.52 0.40 22.43
CA THR A 90 7.20 1.54 23.07
C THR A 90 8.52 1.89 22.38
N THR A 91 8.83 1.28 21.23
CA THR A 91 10.02 1.61 20.45
C THR A 91 9.76 2.77 19.48
N ALA A 92 10.83 3.44 19.06
CA ALA A 92 10.77 4.51 18.05
C ALA A 92 10.47 4.01 16.64
N THR A 93 10.54 2.69 16.41
CA THR A 93 10.17 2.06 15.15
C THR A 93 9.00 1.10 15.32
N TYR A 94 8.23 0.87 14.26
CA TYR A 94 7.13 -0.08 14.24
C TYR A 94 6.90 -0.64 12.83
N THR A 95 6.70 -1.95 12.72
CA THR A 95 6.26 -2.60 11.49
C THR A 95 4.91 -3.25 11.76
N SER A 96 3.91 -2.96 10.93
CA SER A 96 2.57 -3.51 11.12
C SER A 96 2.52 -5.00 10.78
N GLY A 97 1.47 -5.68 11.28
CA GLY A 97 1.03 -6.94 10.68
C GLY A 97 0.42 -6.72 9.28
N ASN A 98 -0.05 -7.80 8.67
CA ASN A 98 -0.68 -7.77 7.35
C ASN A 98 -1.92 -6.87 7.35
N LEU A 99 -1.99 -5.94 6.39
CA LEU A 99 -3.09 -4.98 6.26
C LEU A 99 -3.93 -5.28 5.02
N THR A 100 -5.25 -5.25 5.16
CA THR A 100 -6.21 -5.39 4.05
C THR A 100 -6.92 -4.08 3.72
N GLN A 101 -6.68 -3.04 4.51
CA GLN A 101 -7.31 -1.72 4.36
C GLN A 101 -6.29 -0.62 4.69
N THR A 102 -6.41 0.51 4.00
CA THR A 102 -5.58 1.70 4.27
C THR A 102 -5.68 2.09 5.74
N THR A 103 -4.52 2.23 6.38
CA THR A 103 -4.39 2.40 7.82
C THR A 103 -3.43 3.55 8.13
N GLN A 104 -3.83 4.42 9.04
CA GLN A 104 -2.98 5.47 9.61
C GLN A 104 -2.33 5.00 10.89
N PHE A 105 -1.11 5.47 11.15
CA PHE A 105 -0.35 5.19 12.36
C PHE A 105 0.16 6.47 12.98
N ARG A 106 0.16 6.51 14.32
CA ARG A 106 0.79 7.56 15.12
C ARG A 106 1.39 6.98 16.39
N ALA A 107 2.36 7.68 16.97
CA ALA A 107 2.87 7.38 18.30
C ALA A 107 2.23 8.29 19.34
N VAL A 108 2.19 7.82 20.58
CA VAL A 108 1.80 8.60 21.76
C VAL A 108 3.01 8.68 22.67
N VAL A 109 3.35 9.89 23.09
CA VAL A 109 4.56 10.21 23.86
C VAL A 109 4.17 10.99 25.11
N LYS A 110 4.88 10.74 26.22
CA LYS A 110 4.70 11.48 27.46
C LYS A 110 6.03 11.77 28.13
N ASP A 111 6.21 13.02 28.54
CA ASP A 111 7.35 13.46 29.32
C ASP A 111 6.93 13.78 30.76
N GLY A 112 7.51 13.05 31.71
CA GLY A 112 7.23 13.21 33.14
C GLY A 112 5.74 13.27 33.50
N SER A 113 5.38 14.33 34.20
CA SER A 113 4.01 14.61 34.67
C SER A 113 3.13 15.35 33.67
N CYS A 114 3.66 15.76 32.51
CA CYS A 114 2.91 16.47 31.48
C CYS A 114 1.89 15.56 30.77
N ASP A 115 0.94 16.19 30.09
CA ASP A 115 -0.05 15.48 29.27
C ASP A 115 0.59 14.73 28.11
N GLU A 116 -0.10 13.70 27.60
CA GLU A 116 0.35 12.94 26.43
C GLU A 116 0.27 13.79 25.15
N ALA A 117 1.24 13.62 24.27
CA ALA A 117 1.27 14.22 22.94
C ALA A 117 1.23 13.12 21.87
N THR A 118 0.39 13.31 20.86
CA THR A 118 0.34 12.43 19.69
C THR A 118 1.25 12.96 18.59
N SER A 119 1.96 12.07 17.90
CA SER A 119 2.74 12.43 16.72
C SER A 119 1.85 12.86 15.54
N GLU A 120 2.46 13.53 14.56
CA GLU A 120 1.89 13.57 13.21
C GLU A 120 1.72 12.14 12.67
N VAL A 121 0.63 11.94 11.92
CA VAL A 121 0.24 10.63 11.40
C VAL A 121 1.01 10.30 10.12
N THR A 122 1.30 9.03 9.91
CA THR A 122 1.65 8.51 8.58
C THR A 122 0.55 7.61 8.05
N THR A 123 0.41 7.50 6.73
CA THR A 123 -0.62 6.66 6.09
C THR A 123 0.04 5.53 5.31
N VAL A 124 -0.35 4.29 5.62
CA VAL A 124 -0.03 3.11 4.81
C VAL A 124 -1.23 2.85 3.91
N THR A 125 -1.05 3.03 2.60
CA THR A 125 -2.11 2.84 1.60
C THR A 125 -2.12 1.39 1.14
N VAL A 126 -3.28 0.74 1.18
CA VAL A 126 -3.42 -0.65 0.73
C VAL A 126 -4.06 -0.67 -0.66
N ASP A 127 -3.32 -1.18 -1.63
CA ASP A 127 -3.83 -1.46 -2.97
C ASP A 127 -4.55 -2.82 -3.00
N PRO A 128 -5.71 -2.93 -3.64
CA PRO A 128 -6.37 -4.22 -3.83
C PRO A 128 -5.51 -5.17 -4.67
N LEU A 129 -5.72 -6.48 -4.49
CA LEU A 129 -5.02 -7.49 -5.29
C LEU A 129 -5.32 -7.33 -6.78
N SER A 130 -4.29 -7.46 -7.61
CA SER A 130 -4.43 -7.56 -9.07
C SER A 130 -5.29 -8.76 -9.42
N VAL A 131 -6.30 -8.56 -10.27
CA VAL A 131 -7.13 -9.65 -10.81
C VAL A 131 -7.00 -9.63 -12.32
N GLY A 132 -6.53 -10.74 -12.89
CA GLY A 132 -6.26 -10.84 -14.33
C GLY A 132 -7.52 -10.86 -15.19
N GLY A 133 -8.66 -11.29 -14.65
CA GLY A 133 -9.91 -11.42 -15.40
C GLY A 133 -9.90 -12.57 -16.43
N ALA A 134 -10.77 -12.48 -17.43
CA ALA A 134 -10.87 -13.48 -18.49
C ALA A 134 -10.95 -12.82 -19.87
N VAL A 135 -10.24 -13.40 -20.84
CA VAL A 135 -10.31 -12.99 -22.25
C VAL A 135 -11.33 -13.84 -22.98
N SER A 136 -12.22 -13.17 -23.72
CA SER A 136 -13.21 -13.79 -24.61
C SER A 136 -12.96 -13.41 -26.07
N GLY A 137 -13.69 -14.01 -27.01
CA GLY A 137 -13.59 -13.71 -28.45
C GLY A 137 -12.70 -14.65 -29.26
N GLY A 138 -12.08 -15.65 -28.64
CA GLY A 138 -11.35 -16.71 -29.35
C GLY A 138 -12.28 -17.50 -30.28
N SER A 139 -11.96 -17.52 -31.58
CA SER A 139 -12.75 -18.18 -32.61
C SER A 139 -11.87 -19.03 -33.55
N ARG A 140 -12.51 -19.78 -34.43
CA ARG A 140 -11.82 -20.45 -35.56
C ARG A 140 -11.69 -19.47 -36.72
N ILE A 141 -10.52 -19.45 -37.35
CA ILE A 141 -10.22 -18.60 -38.50
C ILE A 141 -9.44 -19.39 -39.55
N CYS A 142 -9.49 -18.95 -40.81
CA CYS A 142 -8.63 -19.49 -41.85
C CYS A 142 -7.20 -18.95 -41.73
N SER A 143 -6.20 -19.77 -42.06
CA SER A 143 -4.80 -19.36 -42.09
C SER A 143 -4.60 -18.10 -42.95
N GLY A 144 -3.91 -17.11 -42.37
CA GLY A 144 -3.70 -15.80 -42.96
C GLY A 144 -4.76 -14.75 -42.58
N SER A 145 -5.77 -15.09 -41.79
CA SER A 145 -6.77 -14.14 -41.28
C SER A 145 -6.37 -13.58 -39.91
N PRO A 146 -6.82 -12.37 -39.52
CA PRO A 146 -6.72 -11.88 -38.15
C PRO A 146 -7.72 -12.59 -37.22
N SER A 147 -7.54 -12.43 -35.91
CA SER A 147 -8.56 -12.85 -34.93
C SER A 147 -9.82 -11.99 -35.02
N ALA A 148 -10.92 -12.46 -34.45
CA ALA A 148 -12.00 -11.56 -34.03
C ALA A 148 -11.51 -10.64 -32.89
N GLU A 149 -12.31 -9.62 -32.55
CA GLU A 149 -12.03 -8.76 -31.40
C GLU A 149 -12.02 -9.60 -30.11
N LEU A 150 -10.88 -9.63 -29.44
CA LEU A 150 -10.71 -10.23 -28.13
C LEU A 150 -11.04 -9.19 -27.07
N THR A 151 -11.83 -9.57 -26.06
CA THR A 151 -12.27 -8.65 -25.01
C THR A 151 -11.91 -9.20 -23.64
N LEU A 152 -11.19 -8.40 -22.84
CA LEU A 152 -10.88 -8.66 -21.45
C LEU A 152 -11.98 -8.13 -20.53
N THR A 153 -12.47 -8.98 -19.63
CA THR A 153 -13.50 -8.60 -18.64
C THR A 153 -13.13 -9.10 -17.24
N GLY A 154 -13.74 -8.50 -16.20
CA GLY A 154 -13.59 -8.95 -14.81
C GLY A 154 -12.19 -8.77 -14.21
N HIS A 155 -11.42 -7.79 -14.67
CA HIS A 155 -10.08 -7.50 -14.16
C HIS A 155 -10.08 -6.38 -13.11
N THR A 156 -9.11 -6.41 -12.21
CA THR A 156 -8.82 -5.36 -11.22
C THR A 156 -7.40 -4.87 -11.42
N GLY A 157 -7.27 -3.56 -11.63
CA GLY A 157 -6.00 -2.91 -11.92
C GLY A 157 -5.90 -2.43 -13.36
N THR A 158 -4.70 -1.99 -13.73
CA THR A 158 -4.39 -1.45 -15.06
C THR A 158 -3.88 -2.54 -15.99
N ILE A 159 -4.34 -2.56 -17.24
CA ILE A 159 -3.84 -3.46 -18.28
C ILE A 159 -2.47 -2.95 -18.73
N ILE A 160 -1.43 -3.73 -18.49
CA ILE A 160 -0.05 -3.33 -18.78
C ILE A 160 0.43 -3.83 -20.15
N LYS A 161 -0.05 -5.00 -20.58
CA LYS A 161 0.29 -5.64 -21.85
C LYS A 161 -0.68 -6.77 -22.15
N TRP A 162 -0.73 -7.16 -23.41
CA TRP A 162 -1.26 -8.46 -23.82
C TRP A 162 -0.10 -9.42 -24.06
N GLN A 163 -0.38 -10.71 -24.08
CA GLN A 163 0.59 -11.73 -24.47
C GLN A 163 -0.05 -12.74 -25.40
N SER A 164 0.75 -13.28 -26.31
CA SER A 164 0.35 -14.37 -27.19
C SER A 164 1.33 -15.53 -27.13
N ALA A 165 0.82 -16.76 -27.21
CA ALA A 165 1.61 -17.97 -27.35
C ALA A 165 1.11 -18.77 -28.54
N VAL A 166 2.01 -19.13 -29.46
CA VAL A 166 1.70 -20.05 -30.57
C VAL A 166 1.83 -21.49 -30.09
N SER A 167 1.07 -22.41 -30.69
CA SER A 167 1.16 -23.85 -30.39
C SER A 167 2.63 -24.33 -30.42
N PRO A 168 3.14 -25.03 -29.39
CA PRO A 168 2.44 -25.75 -28.31
C PRO A 168 2.17 -24.94 -27.02
N PHE A 169 2.14 -23.61 -27.09
CA PHE A 169 1.76 -22.68 -26.01
C PHE A 169 2.73 -22.61 -24.81
N THR A 170 4.02 -22.83 -25.06
CA THR A 170 5.05 -22.83 -24.01
C THR A 170 5.75 -21.49 -23.82
N ILE A 171 5.77 -20.64 -24.85
CA ILE A 171 6.47 -19.35 -24.83
C ILE A 171 5.45 -18.23 -25.09
N TRP A 172 5.40 -17.28 -24.17
CA TRP A 172 4.55 -16.10 -24.25
C TRP A 172 5.34 -14.90 -24.76
N ASN A 173 4.89 -14.32 -25.86
CA ASN A 173 5.44 -13.10 -26.44
C ASN A 173 4.60 -11.90 -26.00
N ASN A 174 5.26 -10.81 -25.63
CA ASN A 174 4.60 -9.57 -25.22
C ASN A 174 4.01 -8.83 -26.42
N ILE A 175 2.81 -8.32 -26.24
CA ILE A 175 2.11 -7.43 -27.16
C ILE A 175 1.89 -6.12 -26.42
N SER A 176 2.45 -5.03 -26.96
CA SER A 176 2.31 -3.68 -26.41
C SER A 176 0.91 -3.12 -26.67
N ASN A 177 -0.07 -3.66 -25.96
CA ASN A 177 -1.44 -3.17 -25.93
C ASN A 177 -1.89 -3.01 -24.48
N THR A 178 -2.51 -1.87 -24.16
CA THR A 178 -3.01 -1.54 -22.81
C THR A 178 -4.53 -1.32 -22.79
N THR A 179 -5.23 -1.59 -23.89
CA THR A 179 -6.69 -1.51 -23.95
C THR A 179 -7.33 -2.83 -23.52
N ALA A 180 -8.61 -2.75 -23.12
CA ALA A 180 -9.41 -3.92 -22.75
C ALA A 180 -9.80 -4.79 -23.95
N THR A 181 -9.63 -4.30 -25.17
CA THR A 181 -9.85 -5.06 -26.40
C THR A 181 -8.56 -5.20 -27.20
N TYR A 182 -8.46 -6.28 -28.00
CA TYR A 182 -7.33 -6.54 -28.88
C TYR A 182 -7.78 -7.32 -30.12
N THR A 183 -7.33 -6.91 -31.29
CA THR A 183 -7.48 -7.70 -32.54
C THR A 183 -6.09 -8.07 -33.03
N SER A 184 -5.84 -9.35 -33.28
CA SER A 184 -4.52 -9.80 -33.74
C SER A 184 -4.25 -9.38 -35.19
N GLY A 185 -2.98 -9.38 -35.57
CA GLY A 185 -2.60 -9.47 -36.99
C GLY A 185 -2.92 -10.85 -37.57
N ASN A 186 -2.56 -11.06 -38.84
CA ASN A 186 -2.80 -12.31 -39.54
C ASN A 186 -2.08 -13.49 -38.86
N LEU A 187 -2.82 -14.55 -38.57
CA LEU A 187 -2.30 -15.75 -37.90
C LEU A 187 -2.21 -16.91 -38.88
N THR A 188 -1.08 -17.63 -38.84
CA THR A 188 -0.86 -18.85 -39.63
C THR A 188 -0.86 -20.12 -38.76
N GLN A 189 -0.89 -19.96 -37.44
CA GLN A 189 -0.87 -21.03 -36.45
C GLN A 189 -1.84 -20.72 -35.31
N THR A 190 -2.43 -21.76 -34.72
CA THR A 190 -3.27 -21.64 -33.53
C THR A 190 -2.51 -20.91 -32.43
N THR A 191 -3.13 -19.86 -31.89
CA THR A 191 -2.50 -18.91 -30.96
C THR A 191 -3.41 -18.69 -29.77
N GLN A 192 -2.84 -18.75 -28.57
CA GLN A 192 -3.50 -18.36 -27.32
C GLN A 192 -3.19 -16.90 -26.99
N PHE A 193 -4.16 -16.21 -26.40
CA PHE A 193 -4.01 -14.83 -25.95
C PHE A 193 -4.42 -14.71 -24.47
N ARG A 194 -3.70 -13.86 -23.74
CA ARG A 194 -4.05 -13.43 -22.38
C ARG A 194 -3.67 -11.98 -22.17
N ALA A 195 -4.34 -11.32 -21.25
CA ALA A 195 -3.93 -10.01 -20.76
C ALA A 195 -3.09 -10.16 -19.50
N VAL A 196 -2.25 -9.16 -19.23
CA VAL A 196 -1.54 -9.01 -17.96
C VAL A 196 -1.97 -7.69 -17.34
N VAL A 197 -2.36 -7.74 -16.07
CA VAL A 197 -2.94 -6.64 -15.32
C VAL A 197 -2.16 -6.43 -14.03
N LYS A 198 -2.02 -5.18 -13.59
CA LYS A 198 -1.36 -4.82 -12.34
C LYS A 198 -2.12 -3.72 -11.63
N ASP A 199 -2.40 -3.92 -10.35
CA ASP A 199 -2.95 -2.90 -9.47
C ASP A 199 -1.90 -2.37 -8.50
N GLY A 200 -1.54 -1.09 -8.67
CA GLY A 200 -0.62 -0.37 -7.79
C GLY A 200 0.68 -1.13 -7.47
N SER A 201 0.89 -1.37 -6.18
CA SER A 201 2.08 -2.05 -5.63
C SER A 201 2.00 -3.58 -5.62
N CYS A 202 0.87 -4.18 -6.04
CA CYS A 202 0.70 -5.62 -6.12
C CYS A 202 1.42 -6.25 -7.32
N ASP A 203 1.62 -7.56 -7.26
CA ASP A 203 2.19 -8.34 -8.37
C ASP A 203 1.27 -8.36 -9.60
N GLU A 204 1.85 -8.63 -10.77
CA GLU A 204 1.10 -8.79 -12.01
C GLU A 204 0.20 -10.05 -11.95
N ALA A 205 -1.04 -9.93 -12.42
CA ALA A 205 -1.96 -11.04 -12.61
C ALA A 205 -2.21 -11.28 -14.10
N THR A 206 -2.19 -12.55 -14.52
CA THR A 206 -2.55 -12.93 -15.89
C THR A 206 -4.02 -13.30 -15.96
N SER A 207 -4.70 -12.92 -17.03
CA SER A 207 -6.07 -13.37 -17.31
C SER A 207 -6.13 -14.86 -17.62
N GLU A 208 -7.34 -15.42 -17.54
CA GLU A 208 -7.65 -16.66 -18.25
C GLU A 208 -7.39 -16.49 -19.75
N VAL A 209 -6.91 -17.57 -20.38
CA VAL A 209 -6.51 -17.58 -21.78
C VAL A 209 -7.72 -17.78 -22.69
N THR A 210 -7.69 -17.18 -23.87
CA THR A 210 -8.56 -17.57 -24.99
C THR A 210 -7.73 -18.18 -26.11
N THR A 211 -8.31 -19.07 -26.91
CA THR A 211 -7.62 -19.73 -28.02
C THR A 211 -8.25 -19.31 -29.35
N VAL A 212 -7.43 -18.84 -30.28
CA VAL A 212 -7.80 -18.63 -31.68
C VAL A 212 -7.25 -19.80 -32.49
N THR A 213 -8.15 -20.65 -33.00
CA THR A 213 -7.78 -21.83 -33.79
C THR A 213 -7.61 -21.47 -35.25
N VAL A 214 -6.47 -21.82 -35.84
CA VAL A 214 -6.19 -21.57 -37.25
C VAL A 214 -6.38 -22.84 -38.05
N ASP A 215 -7.34 -22.81 -38.97
CA ASP A 215 -7.58 -23.89 -39.92
C ASP A 215 -6.75 -23.70 -41.18
N PRO A 216 -6.16 -24.78 -41.74
CA PRO A 216 -5.40 -24.70 -42.97
C PRO A 216 -6.31 -24.31 -44.14
N LEU A 217 -5.72 -23.65 -45.15
CA LEU A 217 -6.45 -23.33 -46.37
C LEU A 217 -6.87 -24.63 -47.08
N SER A 218 -8.13 -24.69 -47.54
CA SER A 218 -8.61 -25.79 -48.35
C SER A 218 -7.85 -25.86 -49.67
N VAL A 219 -7.19 -26.98 -49.92
CA VAL A 219 -6.58 -27.25 -51.23
C VAL A 219 -7.66 -27.85 -52.13
N GLY A 220 -8.04 -27.15 -53.19
CA GLY A 220 -8.97 -27.66 -54.19
C GLY A 220 -8.39 -28.91 -54.87
N GLY A 221 -9.12 -30.02 -54.83
CA GLY A 221 -8.72 -31.25 -55.54
C GLY A 221 -8.73 -31.02 -57.06
N ALA A 222 -7.81 -31.67 -57.76
CA ALA A 222 -7.85 -31.73 -59.22
C ALA A 222 -8.91 -32.74 -59.66
N VAL A 223 -9.90 -32.30 -60.44
CA VAL A 223 -10.84 -33.21 -61.12
C VAL A 223 -10.17 -33.68 -62.41
N SER A 224 -9.72 -34.94 -62.45
CA SER A 224 -9.32 -35.61 -63.70
C SER A 224 -10.43 -36.57 -64.13
N GLY A 225 -11.31 -36.10 -65.00
CA GLY A 225 -12.42 -36.92 -65.48
C GLY A 225 -13.31 -36.16 -66.45
N GLY A 226 -12.95 -36.20 -67.73
CA GLY A 226 -13.79 -35.73 -68.84
C GLY A 226 -13.75 -36.76 -69.96
N SER A 227 -14.56 -37.81 -69.84
CA SER A 227 -14.75 -38.75 -70.95
C SER A 227 -15.59 -38.07 -72.02
N ARG A 228 -15.03 -37.90 -73.22
CA ARG A 228 -15.82 -37.56 -74.41
C ARG A 228 -16.70 -38.76 -74.76
N ILE A 229 -18.01 -38.56 -74.72
CA ILE A 229 -19.01 -39.48 -75.26
C ILE A 229 -19.55 -38.88 -76.56
N CYS A 230 -19.73 -39.71 -77.59
CA CYS A 230 -20.29 -39.30 -78.87
C CYS A 230 -21.81 -39.16 -78.77
N SER A 231 -22.37 -38.18 -79.50
CA SER A 231 -23.82 -38.03 -79.67
C SER A 231 -24.37 -39.19 -80.51
N GLY A 232 -25.35 -39.91 -79.98
CA GLY A 232 -26.23 -40.79 -80.77
C GLY A 232 -27.28 -40.00 -81.54
#